data_AF-A0A1M5BRZ1-F1
#
_entry.id   AF-A0A1M5BRZ1-F1
#
_cell.length_a   1.000
_cell.length_b   1.000
_cell.length_c   1.000
_cell.angle_alpha   90.00
_cell.angle_beta   90.00
_cell.angle_gamma   90.00
#
_symmetry.space_group_name_H-M   'P 1'
#
loop_
_entity.id
_entity.type
_entity.pdbx_description
1 polymer ?
#
loop_
_entity_poly.entity_id
_entity_poly.type
_entity_poly.pdbx_seq_one_letter_code
_entity_poly.pdbx_strand_id
1 'polypeptide(L)'
;MKRVFSIILFLFSVGLLNAQIGINTNDPKASLDIRAQTTDGTTAEGLIVPRLTLAQLVSKDAKYTSDQTGSLIYVTDATGTTTTKTKKVIAPGYYSFDGTMWQGMSPDQSLRFFYMPSIVLPTDINDGSYNAGTGTFTIDLYKAYSEQFGLASANASSWVKSPSATALPVLANSAFEYLITYYDNTVFQNVAVTDAGVLTYKLPTTVAVSEKTFMNIIFKLK
;
A
#
# COMPACT_ATOMS: atom_id res chain seq x y z
N MET A 1 -41.95 24.56 49.52
CA MET A 1 -42.23 23.40 48.64
C MET A 1 -42.25 23.78 47.16
N LYS A 2 -43.07 24.75 46.69
CA LYS A 2 -43.13 25.15 45.27
C LYS A 2 -41.77 25.56 44.65
N ARG A 3 -40.95 26.33 45.37
CA ARG A 3 -39.61 26.76 44.89
C ARG A 3 -38.58 25.63 44.81
N VAL A 4 -38.67 24.63 45.70
CA VAL A 4 -37.77 23.46 45.71
C VAL A 4 -38.12 22.51 44.56
N PHE A 5 -39.41 22.34 44.27
CA PHE A 5 -39.88 21.53 43.15
C PHE A 5 -39.43 22.09 41.78
N SER A 6 -39.49 23.42 41.59
CA SER A 6 -39.01 24.07 40.36
C SER A 6 -37.49 23.91 40.16
N ILE A 7 -36.70 23.93 41.23
CA ILE A 7 -35.24 23.75 41.14
C ILE A 7 -34.88 22.31 40.77
N ILE A 8 -35.57 21.32 41.36
CA ILE A 8 -35.36 19.90 41.04
C ILE A 8 -35.75 19.60 39.58
N LEU A 9 -36.85 20.18 39.08
CA LEU A 9 -37.28 20.03 37.69
C LEU A 9 -36.28 20.64 36.70
N PHE A 10 -35.70 21.80 37.04
CA PHE A 10 -34.67 22.44 36.23
C PHE A 10 -33.36 21.62 36.22
N LEU A 11 -32.94 21.08 37.37
CA LEU A 11 -31.77 20.20 37.48
C LEU A 11 -31.94 18.86 36.74
N PHE A 12 -33.17 18.34 36.60
CA PHE A 12 -33.43 17.14 35.81
C PHE A 12 -33.35 17.42 34.29
N SER A 13 -33.71 18.63 33.83
CA SER A 13 -33.68 18.99 32.41
C SER A 13 -32.27 19.15 31.82
N VAL A 14 -31.25 19.42 32.64
CA VAL A 14 -29.86 19.54 32.18
C VAL A 14 -29.14 18.20 32.01
N GLY A 15 -29.70 17.09 32.53
CA GLY A 15 -29.11 15.75 32.45
C GLY A 15 -29.30 15.03 31.11
N LEU A 16 -30.02 15.62 30.14
CA LEU A 16 -30.34 15.02 28.84
C LEU A 16 -29.66 15.70 27.65
N LEU A 17 -28.70 16.61 27.89
CA LEU A 17 -27.98 17.31 26.83
C LEU A 17 -26.77 16.49 26.37
N ASN A 18 -26.74 16.13 25.09
CA ASN A 18 -25.57 15.53 24.46
C ASN A 18 -24.45 16.57 24.32
N ALA A 19 -23.21 16.23 24.68
CA ALA A 19 -22.05 17.11 24.56
C ALA A 19 -21.38 17.08 23.17
N GLN A 20 -22.12 16.72 22.12
CA GLN A 20 -21.60 16.62 20.75
C GLN A 20 -21.42 18.03 20.16
N ILE A 21 -20.35 18.22 19.39
CA ILE A 21 -20.07 19.46 18.67
C ILE A 21 -20.44 19.25 17.20
N GLY A 22 -21.48 19.94 16.74
CA GLY A 22 -21.81 20.04 15.32
C GLY A 22 -21.32 21.36 14.74
N ILE A 23 -20.63 21.33 13.60
CA ILE A 23 -20.34 22.50 12.77
C ILE A 23 -21.12 22.34 11.46
N ASN A 24 -21.98 23.33 11.16
CA ASN A 24 -22.92 23.29 10.02
C ASN A 24 -23.94 22.13 10.07
N THR A 25 -24.24 21.58 11.26
CA THR A 25 -25.29 20.57 11.46
C THR A 25 -25.92 20.71 12.86
N ASN A 26 -27.25 20.60 12.92
CA ASN A 26 -28.00 20.58 14.18
C ASN A 26 -28.23 19.14 14.71
N ASP A 27 -27.81 18.13 13.95
CA ASP A 27 -27.97 16.71 14.27
C ASP A 27 -26.61 16.01 14.04
N PRO A 28 -25.63 16.26 14.93
CA PRO A 28 -24.29 15.69 14.81
C PRO A 28 -24.33 14.17 15.01
N LYS A 29 -23.63 13.44 14.12
CA LYS A 29 -23.57 11.96 14.17
C LYS A 29 -22.35 11.40 14.90
N ALA A 30 -21.50 12.27 15.43
CA ALA A 30 -20.31 11.92 16.21
C ALA A 30 -20.06 13.00 17.28
N SER A 31 -19.07 12.77 18.15
CA SER A 31 -18.64 13.79 19.14
C SER A 31 -18.20 15.10 18.48
N LEU A 32 -17.66 15.04 17.26
CA LEU A 32 -17.42 16.19 16.38
C LEU A 32 -17.89 15.82 14.96
N ASP A 33 -18.92 16.50 14.46
CA ASP A 33 -19.45 16.35 13.09
C ASP A 33 -19.32 17.70 12.37
N ILE A 34 -18.47 17.75 11.35
CA ILE A 34 -18.25 18.95 10.52
C ILE A 34 -18.83 18.68 9.14
N ARG A 35 -19.85 19.44 8.76
CA ARG A 35 -20.45 19.36 7.41
C ARG A 35 -20.04 20.54 6.56
N ALA A 36 -20.02 20.31 5.25
CA ALA A 36 -19.81 21.38 4.29
C ALA A 36 -20.92 22.43 4.43
N GLN A 37 -20.57 23.71 4.47
CA GLN A 37 -21.56 24.78 4.49
C GLN A 37 -22.21 24.95 3.11
N THR A 38 -21.41 24.91 2.05
CA THR A 38 -21.88 24.89 0.66
C THR A 38 -21.17 23.79 -0.14
N THR A 39 -21.72 23.44 -1.30
CA THR A 39 -21.13 22.48 -2.24
C THR A 39 -21.03 23.04 -3.66
N ASP A 40 -21.15 24.37 -3.81
CA ASP A 40 -21.19 25.08 -5.09
C ASP A 40 -19.79 25.55 -5.56
N GLY A 41 -18.75 25.26 -4.78
CA GLY A 41 -17.36 25.61 -5.09
C GLY A 41 -16.98 27.06 -4.79
N THR A 42 -17.83 27.82 -4.10
CA THR A 42 -17.55 29.23 -3.76
C THR A 42 -16.69 29.38 -2.50
N THR A 43 -16.67 28.38 -1.63
CA THR A 43 -15.90 28.34 -0.38
C THR A 43 -15.05 27.07 -0.28
N ALA A 44 -13.95 27.17 0.46
CA ALA A 44 -13.15 26.01 0.84
C ALA A 44 -13.75 25.35 2.08
N GLU A 45 -13.84 24.02 2.08
CA GLU A 45 -14.35 23.21 3.18
C GLU A 45 -13.22 22.31 3.73
N GLY A 46 -13.25 21.99 5.02
CA GLY A 46 -12.32 21.02 5.61
C GLY A 46 -11.97 21.27 7.07
N LEU A 47 -11.06 20.44 7.60
CA LEU A 47 -10.50 20.54 8.93
C LEU A 47 -9.01 20.87 8.84
N ILE A 48 -8.61 22.04 9.35
CA ILE A 48 -7.20 22.38 9.51
C ILE A 48 -6.76 21.99 10.93
N VAL A 49 -5.91 20.97 11.00
CA VAL A 49 -5.27 20.51 12.25
C VAL A 49 -4.01 21.35 12.56
N PRO A 50 -3.43 21.25 13.78
CA PRO A 50 -2.19 21.96 14.11
C PRO A 50 -1.07 21.68 13.09
N ARG A 51 -0.44 22.77 12.64
CA ARG A 51 0.69 22.75 11.71
C ARG A 51 2.00 22.95 12.47
N LEU A 52 2.96 22.05 12.29
CA LEU A 52 4.24 22.07 13.00
C LEU A 52 5.39 21.78 12.03
N THR A 53 6.55 22.41 12.22
CA THR A 53 7.79 21.89 11.62
C THR A 53 8.29 20.67 12.40
N LEU A 54 9.16 19.85 11.80
CA LEU A 54 9.82 18.73 12.49
C LEU A 54 10.53 19.22 13.76
N ALA A 55 11.24 20.35 13.71
CA ALA A 55 11.90 20.92 14.88
C ALA A 55 10.92 21.27 16.01
N GLN A 56 9.76 21.85 15.67
CA GLN A 56 8.70 22.17 16.65
C GLN A 56 7.99 20.93 17.19
N LEU A 57 7.96 19.84 16.43
CA LEU A 57 7.41 18.55 16.85
C LEU A 57 8.37 17.85 17.82
N VAL A 58 9.66 17.82 17.47
CA VAL A 58 10.74 17.28 18.31
C VAL A 58 10.87 18.05 19.62
N SER A 59 10.72 19.38 19.64
CA SER A 59 10.75 20.14 20.90
C SER A 59 9.60 19.79 21.84
N LYS A 60 8.56 19.12 21.34
CA LYS A 60 7.42 18.60 22.11
C LYS A 60 7.45 17.09 22.30
N ASP A 61 8.53 16.39 21.97
CA ASP A 61 8.61 14.91 21.96
C ASP A 61 8.17 14.30 23.31
N ALA A 62 8.61 14.89 24.43
CA ALA A 62 8.25 14.47 25.77
C ALA A 62 6.77 14.68 26.15
N LYS A 63 6.01 15.45 25.35
CA LYS A 63 4.57 15.72 25.57
C LYS A 63 3.65 14.75 24.85
N TYR A 64 4.17 13.97 23.90
CA TYR A 64 3.40 12.93 23.22
C TYR A 64 3.58 11.60 23.94
N THR A 65 2.66 11.32 24.86
CA THR A 65 2.58 10.08 25.65
C THR A 65 1.43 9.21 25.16
N SER A 66 1.12 8.11 25.86
CA SER A 66 -0.01 7.22 25.52
C SER A 66 -1.33 7.97 25.37
N ASP A 67 -1.54 9.03 26.14
CA ASP A 67 -2.79 9.81 26.15
C ASP A 67 -2.98 10.66 24.88
N GLN A 68 -1.93 10.83 24.08
CA GLN A 68 -1.97 11.55 22.80
C GLN A 68 -2.10 10.61 21.60
N THR A 69 -2.27 9.30 21.82
CA THR A 69 -2.52 8.33 20.74
C THR A 69 -3.73 8.75 19.92
N GLY A 70 -3.59 8.75 18.59
CA GLY A 70 -4.60 9.25 17.66
C GLY A 70 -4.50 10.75 17.35
N SER A 71 -3.55 11.49 17.95
CA SER A 71 -3.32 12.90 17.62
C SER A 71 -3.00 13.06 16.14
N LEU A 72 -3.65 14.03 15.49
CA LEU A 72 -3.45 14.35 14.08
C LEU A 72 -2.80 15.73 13.94
N ILE A 73 -1.72 15.79 13.18
CA ILE A 73 -1.03 17.05 12.84
C ILE A 73 -0.70 17.09 11.36
N TYR A 74 -0.35 18.28 10.89
CA TYR A 74 0.28 18.47 9.60
C TYR A 74 1.72 18.96 9.80
N VAL A 75 2.69 18.22 9.29
CA VAL A 75 4.09 18.65 9.29
C VAL A 75 4.36 19.53 8.08
N THR A 76 4.80 20.76 8.29
CA THR A 76 5.04 21.74 7.21
C THR A 76 6.46 21.67 6.65
N ASP A 77 7.40 21.18 7.44
CA ASP A 77 8.82 21.02 7.07
C ASP A 77 9.38 19.80 7.80
N ALA A 78 9.96 18.86 7.06
CA ALA A 78 10.52 17.61 7.58
C ALA A 78 12.06 17.64 7.68
N THR A 79 12.70 18.79 7.49
CA THR A 79 14.15 18.93 7.60
C THR A 79 14.61 19.01 9.06
N GLY A 80 15.78 18.45 9.36
CA GLY A 80 16.41 18.51 10.67
C GLY A 80 16.70 17.14 11.30
N THR A 81 16.99 17.15 12.61
CA THR A 81 17.31 15.93 13.38
C THR A 81 16.04 15.29 13.90
N THR A 82 15.91 13.97 13.73
CA THR A 82 14.78 13.18 14.21
C THR A 82 15.05 12.57 15.58
N THR A 83 13.98 12.22 16.30
CA THR A 83 14.00 11.37 17.49
C THR A 83 13.47 9.99 17.12
N THR A 84 13.43 9.06 18.09
CA THR A 84 12.74 7.79 17.93
C THR A 84 11.28 7.97 17.49
N LYS A 85 10.56 8.96 18.03
CA LYS A 85 9.14 9.17 17.71
C LYS A 85 8.93 9.83 16.35
N THR A 86 9.85 10.69 15.90
CA THR A 86 9.71 11.42 14.63
C THR A 86 10.50 10.80 13.47
N LYS A 87 11.11 9.62 13.66
CA LYS A 87 11.94 8.95 12.65
C LYS A 87 11.26 8.75 11.29
N LYS A 88 9.94 8.61 11.27
CA LYS A 88 9.13 8.42 10.04
C LYS A 88 8.62 9.72 9.42
N VAL A 89 8.92 10.87 10.00
CA VAL A 89 8.58 12.19 9.45
C VAL A 89 9.62 12.56 8.40
N ILE A 90 9.42 12.11 7.17
CA ILE A 90 10.40 12.22 6.06
C ILE A 90 10.03 13.26 5.00
N ALA A 91 8.79 13.76 5.02
CA ALA A 91 8.28 14.76 4.10
C ALA A 91 7.16 15.58 4.76
N PRO A 92 6.86 16.80 4.28
CA PRO A 92 5.66 17.52 4.67
C PRO A 92 4.39 16.69 4.40
N GLY A 93 3.41 16.73 5.31
CA GLY A 93 2.20 15.92 5.19
C GLY A 93 1.45 15.71 6.50
N TYR A 94 0.37 14.93 6.44
CA TYR A 94 -0.40 14.55 7.63
C TYR A 94 0.24 13.39 8.37
N TYR A 95 0.28 13.47 9.69
CA TYR A 95 0.82 12.42 10.57
C TYR A 95 -0.12 12.16 11.74
N SER A 96 -0.32 10.89 12.07
CA SER A 96 -1.01 10.44 13.28
C SER A 96 -0.03 9.84 14.28
N PHE A 97 -0.18 10.16 15.57
CA PHE A 97 0.63 9.56 16.62
C PHE A 97 0.04 8.20 17.04
N ASP A 98 0.78 7.11 16.84
CA ASP A 98 0.30 5.76 17.15
C ASP A 98 0.49 5.34 18.63
N GLY A 99 0.91 6.28 19.48
CA GLY A 99 1.28 6.03 20.89
C GLY A 99 2.79 5.82 21.10
N THR A 100 3.54 5.55 20.03
CA THR A 100 4.98 5.33 20.05
C THR A 100 5.73 6.25 19.10
N MET A 101 5.22 6.45 17.89
CA MET A 101 5.83 7.26 16.84
C MET A 101 4.80 7.90 15.92
N TRP A 102 5.24 8.89 15.16
CA TRP A 102 4.43 9.55 14.14
C TRP A 102 4.37 8.71 12.87
N GLN A 103 3.17 8.33 12.44
CA GLN A 103 2.92 7.60 11.20
C GLN A 103 2.40 8.57 10.14
N GLY A 104 3.07 8.60 8.98
CA GLY A 104 2.59 9.36 7.83
C GLY A 104 1.27 8.79 7.31
N MET A 105 0.32 9.67 6.99
CA MET A 105 -0.97 9.30 6.40
C MET A 105 -1.00 9.46 4.88
N SER A 106 0.11 9.92 4.29
CA SER A 106 0.28 10.06 2.84
C SER A 106 0.17 8.69 2.15
N PRO A 107 -0.31 8.64 0.89
CA PRO A 107 -0.25 7.42 0.09
C PRO A 107 1.20 6.95 0.05
N ASP A 108 1.44 5.73 0.53
CA ASP A 108 2.75 5.10 0.56
C ASP A 108 3.41 5.23 -0.83
N GLN A 109 4.50 6.00 -0.89
CA GLN A 109 5.32 6.15 -2.10
C GLN A 109 6.37 5.04 -2.21
N SER A 110 6.25 3.97 -1.41
CA SER A 110 7.08 2.80 -1.57
C SER A 110 7.00 2.29 -3.01
N LEU A 111 8.12 1.77 -3.51
CA LEU A 111 8.11 1.06 -4.79
C LEU A 111 7.24 -0.18 -4.61
N ARG A 112 6.00 -0.12 -5.10
CA ARG A 112 5.04 -1.21 -5.04
C ARG A 112 5.22 -2.15 -6.23
N PHE A 113 6.47 -2.56 -6.51
CA PHE A 113 6.77 -3.56 -7.52
C PHE A 113 7.96 -4.43 -7.10
N PHE A 114 8.08 -5.60 -7.70
CA PHE A 114 9.25 -6.45 -7.60
C PHE A 114 9.55 -7.10 -8.94
N TYR A 115 10.81 -7.46 -9.15
CA TYR A 115 11.19 -8.30 -10.28
C TYR A 115 10.66 -9.70 -10.05
N MET A 116 10.11 -10.32 -11.10
CA MET A 116 9.74 -11.72 -11.04
C MET A 116 10.95 -12.56 -10.57
N PRO A 117 10.76 -13.52 -9.65
CA PRO A 117 11.88 -14.38 -9.29
C PRO A 117 12.32 -15.18 -10.52
N SER A 118 13.58 -15.58 -10.54
CA SER A 118 14.19 -16.15 -11.73
C SER A 118 13.42 -17.39 -12.21
N ILE A 119 13.05 -17.38 -13.49
CA ILE A 119 12.44 -18.50 -14.19
C ILE A 119 13.25 -18.81 -15.45
N VAL A 120 13.21 -20.08 -15.87
CA VAL A 120 13.71 -20.48 -17.18
C VAL A 120 12.62 -20.19 -18.21
N LEU A 121 12.97 -19.51 -19.29
CA LEU A 121 12.11 -19.36 -20.46
C LEU A 121 12.54 -20.40 -21.51
N PRO A 122 11.71 -21.41 -21.80
CA PRO A 122 12.07 -22.46 -22.74
C PRO A 122 12.35 -21.95 -24.16
N THR A 123 13.39 -22.51 -24.78
CA THR A 123 13.76 -22.24 -26.17
C THR A 123 13.79 -23.52 -27.02
N ASP A 124 13.32 -24.63 -26.45
CA ASP A 124 13.19 -25.93 -27.11
C ASP A 124 11.72 -26.21 -27.40
N ILE A 125 11.40 -26.55 -28.65
CA ILE A 125 10.05 -26.89 -29.10
C ILE A 125 9.53 -28.20 -28.50
N ASN A 126 10.37 -29.00 -27.85
CA ASN A 126 9.97 -30.20 -27.12
C ASN A 126 9.52 -29.90 -25.68
N ASP A 127 9.63 -28.65 -25.22
CA ASP A 127 9.18 -28.25 -23.90
C ASP A 127 7.65 -28.33 -23.78
N GLY A 128 7.15 -28.75 -22.60
CA GLY A 128 5.71 -28.92 -22.36
C GLY A 128 4.89 -27.62 -22.46
N SER A 129 5.53 -26.45 -22.43
CA SER A 129 4.88 -25.16 -22.65
C SER A 129 4.67 -24.82 -24.13
N TYR A 130 5.27 -25.56 -25.06
CA TYR A 130 5.16 -25.33 -26.50
C TYR A 130 3.92 -25.98 -27.11
N ASN A 131 3.14 -25.20 -27.86
CA ASN A 131 2.04 -25.71 -28.67
C ASN A 131 2.44 -25.74 -30.15
N ALA A 132 2.62 -26.95 -30.70
CA ALA A 132 3.02 -27.16 -32.09
C ALA A 132 1.98 -26.66 -33.12
N GLY A 133 0.70 -26.63 -32.76
CA GLY A 133 -0.36 -26.13 -33.64
C GLY A 133 -0.34 -24.62 -33.83
N THR A 134 0.11 -23.87 -32.82
CA THR A 134 0.19 -22.40 -32.86
C THR A 134 1.61 -21.86 -32.99
N GLY A 135 2.61 -22.70 -32.72
CA GLY A 135 4.02 -22.31 -32.63
C GLY A 135 4.33 -21.40 -31.45
N THR A 136 3.54 -21.49 -30.37
CA THR A 136 3.57 -20.56 -29.24
C THR A 136 3.97 -21.27 -27.95
N PHE A 137 4.88 -20.67 -27.20
CA PHE A 137 5.18 -20.99 -25.81
C PHE A 137 4.21 -20.26 -24.89
N THR A 138 3.70 -20.93 -23.86
CA THR A 138 2.78 -20.36 -22.87
C THR A 138 3.32 -20.59 -21.46
N ILE A 139 3.62 -19.50 -20.74
CA ILE A 139 4.19 -19.52 -19.38
C ILE A 139 3.22 -18.82 -18.42
N ASP A 140 2.79 -19.53 -17.38
CA ASP A 140 2.00 -18.94 -16.30
C ASP A 140 2.93 -18.31 -15.26
N LEU A 141 3.11 -17.00 -15.36
CA LEU A 141 4.01 -16.24 -14.49
C LEU A 141 3.48 -16.18 -13.05
N TYR A 142 2.15 -16.08 -12.88
CA TYR A 142 1.55 -16.04 -11.55
C TYR A 142 1.77 -17.35 -10.80
N LYS A 143 1.55 -18.48 -11.47
CA LYS A 143 1.81 -19.81 -10.92
C LYS A 143 3.27 -19.95 -10.50
N ALA A 144 4.23 -19.62 -11.38
CA ALA A 144 5.65 -19.67 -11.05
C ALA A 144 6.01 -18.77 -9.85
N TYR A 145 5.51 -17.53 -9.81
CA TYR A 145 5.67 -16.62 -8.67
C TYR A 145 5.14 -17.22 -7.36
N SER A 146 3.90 -17.70 -7.37
CA SER A 146 3.23 -18.20 -6.16
C SER A 146 3.90 -19.46 -5.62
N GLU A 147 4.40 -20.35 -6.48
CA GLU A 147 5.14 -21.54 -6.09
C GLU A 147 6.50 -21.19 -5.46
N GLN A 148 7.22 -20.22 -6.03
CA GLN A 148 8.53 -19.79 -5.52
C GLN A 148 8.40 -19.03 -4.19
N PHE A 149 7.49 -18.06 -4.09
CA PHE A 149 7.28 -17.30 -2.85
C PHE A 149 6.62 -18.15 -1.76
N GLY A 150 5.66 -18.99 -2.15
CA GLY A 150 4.97 -19.91 -1.25
C GLY A 150 5.83 -21.07 -0.77
N LEU A 151 7.06 -21.21 -1.29
CA LEU A 151 7.96 -22.35 -1.01
C LEU A 151 7.27 -23.70 -1.22
N ALA A 152 6.53 -23.82 -2.32
CA ALA A 152 5.76 -25.02 -2.63
C ALA A 152 6.68 -26.25 -2.77
N SER A 153 6.28 -27.36 -2.15
CA SER A 153 7.09 -28.58 -2.01
C SER A 153 7.49 -29.23 -3.34
N ALA A 154 6.73 -28.99 -4.42
CA ALA A 154 7.02 -29.50 -5.76
C ALA A 154 8.36 -29.01 -6.34
N ASN A 155 8.92 -27.92 -5.81
CA ASN A 155 10.19 -27.32 -6.24
C ASN A 155 11.31 -27.43 -5.19
N ALA A 156 11.12 -28.20 -4.12
CA ALA A 156 12.00 -28.21 -2.93
C ALA A 156 13.47 -28.61 -3.19
N SER A 157 13.79 -29.15 -4.38
CA SER A 157 15.17 -29.48 -4.75
C SER A 157 15.96 -28.29 -5.31
N SER A 158 15.30 -27.16 -5.60
CA SER A 158 15.90 -26.03 -6.34
C SER A 158 15.92 -24.71 -5.56
N TRP A 159 15.59 -24.74 -4.27
CA TRP A 159 15.67 -23.58 -3.39
C TRP A 159 16.13 -23.95 -1.98
N VAL A 160 16.74 -22.99 -1.29
CA VAL A 160 17.23 -23.15 0.08
C VAL A 160 16.75 -21.94 0.89
N LYS A 161 16.41 -22.16 2.15
CA LYS A 161 16.05 -21.09 3.11
C LYS A 161 16.88 -21.24 4.38
N SER A 162 17.06 -20.16 5.13
CA SER A 162 17.63 -20.27 6.48
C SER A 162 16.70 -21.08 7.39
N PRO A 163 17.22 -21.76 8.44
CA PRO A 163 16.44 -22.73 9.21
C PRO A 163 15.08 -22.22 9.69
N SER A 164 15.03 -20.98 10.19
CA SER A 164 13.83 -20.36 10.76
C SER A 164 13.04 -19.50 9.78
N ALA A 165 13.48 -19.34 8.52
CA ALA A 165 12.74 -18.54 7.54
C ALA A 165 11.40 -19.20 7.18
N THR A 166 10.37 -18.39 7.01
CA THR A 166 9.06 -18.82 6.51
C THR A 166 8.89 -18.46 5.03
N ALA A 167 7.80 -18.91 4.41
CA ALA A 167 7.44 -18.50 3.05
C ALA A 167 7.32 -16.97 2.94
N LEU A 168 7.59 -16.44 1.75
CA LEU A 168 7.36 -15.04 1.42
C LEU A 168 5.85 -14.79 1.24
N PRO A 169 5.35 -13.56 1.47
CA PRO A 169 3.94 -13.26 1.26
C PRO A 169 3.51 -13.43 -0.19
N VAL A 170 2.50 -14.27 -0.44
CA VAL A 170 1.89 -14.47 -1.76
C VAL A 170 0.60 -13.66 -1.84
N LEU A 171 0.52 -12.75 -2.82
CA LEU A 171 -0.72 -12.00 -3.10
C LEU A 171 -1.54 -12.69 -4.19
N ALA A 172 -2.83 -12.39 -4.23
CA ALA A 172 -3.72 -12.83 -5.29
C ALA A 172 -3.31 -12.22 -6.64
N ASN A 173 -3.51 -12.97 -7.73
CA ASN A 173 -3.20 -12.52 -9.10
C ASN A 173 -3.82 -11.15 -9.41
N SER A 174 -5.05 -10.91 -8.94
CA SER A 174 -5.76 -9.64 -9.14
C SER A 174 -5.04 -8.41 -8.58
N ALA A 175 -4.09 -8.60 -7.65
CA ALA A 175 -3.29 -7.52 -7.09
C ALA A 175 -2.20 -7.01 -8.03
N PHE A 176 -1.93 -7.69 -9.16
CA PHE A 176 -0.80 -7.38 -10.02
C PHE A 176 -1.17 -6.82 -11.39
N GLU A 177 -0.28 -5.98 -11.89
CA GLU A 177 -0.07 -5.64 -13.30
C GLU A 177 1.28 -6.26 -13.72
N TYR A 178 1.32 -6.92 -14.87
CA TYR A 178 2.50 -7.62 -15.38
C TYR A 178 3.17 -6.79 -16.48
N LEU A 179 4.46 -6.51 -16.33
CA LEU A 179 5.22 -5.70 -17.29
C LEU A 179 6.44 -6.46 -17.77
N ILE A 180 6.63 -6.50 -19.09
CA ILE A 180 7.87 -6.95 -19.73
C ILE A 180 8.67 -5.70 -20.10
N THR A 181 9.71 -5.39 -19.32
CA THR A 181 10.49 -4.15 -19.50
C THR A 181 11.69 -4.33 -20.41
N TYR A 182 12.07 -5.58 -20.69
CA TYR A 182 13.09 -5.94 -21.65
C TYR A 182 12.92 -7.40 -22.06
N TYR A 183 13.25 -7.73 -23.31
CA TYR A 183 13.50 -9.09 -23.75
C TYR A 183 14.44 -9.09 -24.97
N ASP A 184 15.19 -10.17 -25.14
CA ASP A 184 15.94 -10.42 -26.37
C ASP A 184 14.97 -10.68 -27.53
N ASN A 185 14.70 -9.64 -28.33
CA ASN A 185 13.74 -9.70 -29.45
C ASN A 185 14.25 -10.48 -30.67
N THR A 186 15.52 -10.91 -30.66
CA THR A 186 16.06 -11.80 -31.70
C THR A 186 15.63 -13.25 -31.46
N VAL A 187 15.42 -13.61 -30.19
CA VAL A 187 14.99 -14.96 -29.77
C VAL A 187 13.50 -14.99 -29.44
N PHE A 188 13.00 -14.07 -28.62
CA PHE A 188 11.60 -14.03 -28.20
C PHE A 188 10.79 -13.12 -29.12
N GLN A 189 9.96 -13.72 -29.96
CA GLN A 189 9.10 -13.02 -30.92
C GLN A 189 7.64 -13.05 -30.44
N ASN A 190 6.83 -12.08 -30.90
CA ASN A 190 5.40 -12.00 -30.58
C ASN A 190 5.12 -12.07 -29.07
N VAL A 191 5.97 -11.44 -28.26
CA VAL A 191 5.85 -11.43 -26.80
C VAL A 191 4.57 -10.69 -26.40
N ALA A 192 3.74 -11.34 -25.60
CA ALA A 192 2.53 -10.76 -25.01
C ALA A 192 2.32 -11.31 -23.60
N VAL A 193 1.72 -10.50 -22.73
CA VAL A 193 1.35 -10.92 -21.37
C VAL A 193 -0.09 -10.48 -21.10
N THR A 194 -0.87 -11.35 -20.45
CA THR A 194 -2.28 -11.09 -20.10
C THR A 194 -2.41 -10.55 -18.68
N ASP A 195 -3.55 -9.95 -18.35
CA ASP A 195 -3.89 -9.53 -16.97
C ASP A 195 -3.93 -10.69 -15.97
N ALA A 196 -4.04 -11.92 -16.46
CA ALA A 196 -3.96 -13.13 -15.66
C ALA A 196 -2.51 -13.57 -15.37
N GLY A 197 -1.50 -12.86 -15.89
CA GLY A 197 -0.09 -13.23 -15.71
C GLY A 197 0.37 -14.35 -16.63
N VAL A 198 -0.34 -14.61 -17.74
CA VAL A 198 0.08 -15.60 -18.73
C VAL A 198 0.90 -14.90 -19.82
N LEU A 199 2.19 -15.26 -19.89
CA LEU A 199 3.14 -14.83 -20.92
C LEU A 199 3.08 -15.79 -22.11
N THR A 200 3.07 -15.23 -23.31
CA THR A 200 3.21 -15.99 -24.56
C THR A 200 4.29 -15.41 -25.43
N TYR A 201 5.03 -16.27 -26.13
CA TYR A 201 6.01 -15.87 -27.15
C TYR A 201 6.21 -16.97 -28.18
N LYS A 202 6.87 -16.63 -29.29
CA LYS A 202 7.32 -17.56 -30.33
C LYS A 202 8.83 -17.48 -30.46
N LEU A 203 9.40 -18.47 -31.12
CA LEU A 203 10.82 -18.51 -31.48
C LEU A 203 10.98 -18.29 -32.99
N PRO A 204 12.12 -17.72 -33.44
CA PRO A 204 12.50 -17.75 -34.85
C PRO A 204 12.68 -19.19 -35.33
N THR A 205 12.71 -19.36 -36.66
CA THR A 205 13.01 -20.65 -37.31
C THR A 205 14.41 -21.18 -36.96
N THR A 206 15.38 -20.28 -36.80
CA THR A 206 16.73 -20.58 -36.30
C THR A 206 16.94 -19.82 -35.01
N VAL A 207 17.05 -20.56 -33.90
CA VAL A 207 17.23 -19.97 -32.57
C VAL A 207 18.71 -19.87 -32.24
N ALA A 208 19.19 -18.66 -31.94
CA ALA A 208 20.55 -18.42 -31.47
C ALA A 208 20.51 -17.95 -30.02
N VAL A 209 20.58 -18.90 -29.08
CA VAL A 209 20.59 -18.60 -27.64
C VAL A 209 22.00 -18.19 -27.22
N SER A 210 22.10 -17.14 -26.40
CA SER A 210 23.35 -16.70 -25.77
C SER A 210 23.11 -16.30 -24.31
N GLU A 211 24.17 -15.92 -23.61
CA GLU A 211 24.08 -15.31 -22.27
C GLU A 211 23.22 -14.03 -22.21
N LYS A 212 22.92 -13.43 -23.36
CA LYS A 212 22.07 -12.23 -23.48
C LYS A 212 20.59 -12.57 -23.71
N THR A 213 20.26 -13.84 -23.86
CA THR A 213 18.90 -14.31 -24.12
C THR A 213 18.13 -14.42 -22.81
N PHE A 214 17.60 -13.28 -22.35
CA PHE A 214 16.78 -13.19 -21.15
C PHE A 214 15.65 -12.16 -21.30
N MET A 215 14.76 -12.13 -20.30
CA MET A 215 13.61 -11.24 -20.24
C MET A 215 13.52 -10.63 -18.83
N ASN A 216 13.27 -9.33 -18.76
CA ASN A 216 13.00 -8.63 -17.50
C ASN A 216 11.49 -8.51 -17.31
N ILE A 217 11.00 -9.16 -16.26
CA ILE A 217 9.58 -9.22 -15.91
C ILE A 217 9.39 -8.54 -14.56
N ILE A 218 8.45 -7.60 -14.49
CA ILE A 218 8.11 -6.85 -13.28
C ILE A 218 6.65 -7.10 -12.92
N PHE A 219 6.42 -7.37 -11.63
CA PHE A 219 5.10 -7.46 -11.02
C PHE A 219 4.88 -6.15 -10.26
N LYS A 220 3.99 -5.31 -10.77
CA LYS A 220 3.58 -4.07 -10.12
C LYS A 220 2.29 -4.31 -9.36
N LEU A 221 2.23 -3.94 -8.08
CA LEU A 221 1.00 -3.97 -7.32
C LEU A 221 0.08 -2.82 -7.75
N LYS A 222 -1.22 -3.13 -7.85
CA LYS A 222 -2.30 -2.14 -8.03
C LYS A 222 -2.50 -1.29 -6.78
#